data_AF-A0A428YCF9-F1
#
_entry.id   AF-A0A428YCF9-F1
#
_cell.length_a   1.000
_cell.length_b   1.000
_cell.length_c   1.000
_cell.angle_alpha   90.00
_cell.angle_beta   90.00
_cell.angle_gamma   90.00
#
_symmetry.space_group_name_H-M   'P 1'
#
loop_
_entity.id
_entity.type
_entity.pdbx_description
1 polymer ?
#
loop_
_entity_poly.entity_id
_entity_poly.type
_entity_poly.pdbx_seq_one_letter_code
_entity_poly.pdbx_strand_id
1 'polypeptide(L)'
;MSDKRGAQGSRREWTRPPAPPIRYYLWQRWADMRAGKRDGKALLQPASFVPDASAGNAAQPIVDTPATRLLYELYRQAVAVEGMEQVARWSLLASERTSAIAELANASDRLHDDDQVLAEVEKGPDYERITLGEKDRPEEVHRARRQREFEEARQISRRARRDACQNLAKADAIIKQNQVSQDSLQCVSELREQRIHAHYERRAATYWRSFVQASPNEKAKELCEKFRPGLPGERMRLSAPMPSPKRATP
;
A
#
# COMPACT_ATOMS: atom_id res chain seq x y z
N MET A 1 13.74 35.53 -6.11
CA MET A 1 12.31 35.18 -5.98
C MET A 1 12.21 33.67 -6.02
N SER A 2 12.18 33.05 -4.85
CA SER A 2 12.22 31.58 -4.70
C SER A 2 10.83 30.99 -4.86
N ASP A 3 10.73 29.96 -5.70
CA ASP A 3 9.58 29.08 -5.82
C ASP A 3 9.28 28.38 -4.49
N LYS A 4 8.40 28.98 -3.69
CA LYS A 4 7.77 28.37 -2.51
C LYS A 4 6.47 27.66 -2.90
N ARG A 5 6.48 26.86 -3.98
CA ARG A 5 5.31 26.08 -4.45
C ARG A 5 5.56 24.57 -4.60
N GLY A 6 6.59 24.03 -3.92
CA GLY A 6 6.93 22.61 -4.00
C GLY A 6 6.54 21.72 -2.81
N ALA A 7 6.11 22.29 -1.67
CA ALA A 7 6.09 21.52 -0.41
C ALA A 7 4.84 21.73 0.47
N GLN A 8 3.70 22.10 -0.13
CA GLN A 8 2.41 22.01 0.55
C GLN A 8 1.66 20.78 0.06
N GLY A 9 1.85 19.68 0.79
CA GLY A 9 0.78 18.73 1.10
C GLY A 9 -0.05 18.25 -0.09
N SER A 10 0.59 17.62 -1.07
CA SER A 10 0.01 16.39 -1.59
C SER A 10 -0.23 15.50 -0.36
N ARG A 11 -1.43 15.58 0.22
CA ARG A 11 -1.90 14.58 1.18
C ARG A 11 -1.77 13.27 0.43
N ARG A 12 -0.67 12.57 0.70
CA ARG A 12 -0.40 11.19 0.36
C ARG A 12 -1.76 10.47 0.23
N GLU A 13 -2.17 10.14 -1.01
CA GLU A 13 -3.57 9.82 -1.37
C GLU A 13 -4.18 8.70 -0.51
N TRP A 14 -3.34 7.87 0.10
CA TRP A 14 -3.69 6.81 1.05
C TRP A 14 -4.25 7.29 2.41
N THR A 15 -4.24 8.61 2.67
CA THR A 15 -4.97 9.25 3.78
C THR A 15 -6.30 9.89 3.36
N ARG A 16 -6.66 9.83 2.07
CA ARG A 16 -7.98 10.31 1.63
C ARG A 16 -9.05 9.40 2.23
N PRO A 17 -10.18 9.98 2.69
CA PRO A 17 -11.32 9.18 3.10
C PRO A 17 -11.73 8.24 1.95
N PRO A 18 -12.28 7.05 2.27
CA PRO A 18 -12.63 6.05 1.26
C PRO A 18 -13.50 6.68 0.17
N ALA A 19 -13.08 6.53 -1.10
CA ALA A 19 -13.69 7.17 -2.28
C ALA A 19 -15.22 7.03 -2.22
N PRO A 20 -16.01 8.12 -2.38
CA PRO A 20 -17.44 8.14 -2.09
C PRO A 20 -18.19 6.96 -2.75
N PRO A 21 -19.28 6.48 -2.14
CA PRO A 21 -19.99 5.30 -2.64
C PRO A 21 -20.32 5.45 -4.13
N ILE A 22 -20.02 4.41 -4.91
CA ILE A 22 -20.31 4.41 -6.35
C ILE A 22 -21.82 4.49 -6.53
N ARG A 23 -22.27 5.64 -7.03
CA ARG A 23 -23.69 5.95 -7.20
C ARG A 23 -24.25 5.09 -8.31
N TYR A 24 -25.35 4.40 -8.01
CA TYR A 24 -26.14 3.71 -9.01
C TYR A 24 -27.25 4.64 -9.50
N TYR A 25 -26.91 5.40 -10.54
CA TYR A 25 -27.74 6.47 -11.06
C TYR A 25 -29.05 5.95 -11.67
N LEU A 26 -30.08 6.79 -11.69
CA LEU A 26 -31.39 6.41 -12.24
C LEU A 26 -31.30 5.95 -13.69
N TRP A 27 -30.50 6.61 -14.54
CA TRP A 27 -30.34 6.21 -15.94
C TRP A 27 -29.73 4.81 -16.09
N GLN A 28 -28.79 4.43 -15.22
CA GLN A 28 -28.21 3.07 -15.20
C GLN A 28 -29.26 2.05 -14.78
N ARG A 29 -30.09 2.37 -13.76
CA ARG A 29 -31.22 1.52 -13.36
C ARG A 29 -32.18 1.29 -14.52
N TRP A 30 -32.57 2.36 -15.22
CA TRP A 30 -33.44 2.26 -16.38
C TRP A 30 -32.83 1.44 -17.50
N ALA A 31 -31.53 1.60 -17.78
CA ALA A 31 -30.82 0.80 -18.77
C ALA A 31 -30.81 -0.68 -18.39
N ASP A 32 -30.43 -1.02 -17.16
CA ASP A 32 -30.37 -2.40 -16.66
C ASP A 32 -31.78 -3.04 -16.65
N MET A 33 -32.82 -2.28 -16.24
CA MET A 33 -34.22 -2.73 -16.31
C MET A 33 -34.69 -2.98 -17.75
N ARG A 34 -34.39 -2.08 -18.68
CA ARG A 34 -34.77 -2.24 -20.10
C ARG A 34 -34.06 -3.42 -20.74
N ALA A 35 -32.77 -3.60 -20.46
CA ALA A 35 -32.00 -4.74 -20.91
C ALA A 35 -32.61 -6.05 -20.37
N GLY A 36 -32.89 -6.13 -19.07
CA GLY A 36 -33.55 -7.28 -18.47
C GLY A 36 -34.90 -7.58 -19.12
N LYS A 37 -35.76 -6.57 -19.28
CA LYS A 37 -37.08 -6.75 -19.93
C LYS A 37 -36.96 -7.25 -21.36
N ARG A 38 -36.02 -6.71 -22.14
CA ARG A 38 -35.80 -7.11 -23.54
C ARG A 38 -35.34 -8.55 -23.61
N ASP A 39 -34.33 -8.90 -22.81
CA ASP A 39 -33.71 -10.22 -22.82
C ASP A 39 -34.69 -11.29 -22.29
N GLY A 40 -35.51 -10.97 -21.29
CA GLY A 40 -36.55 -11.86 -20.76
C GLY A 40 -37.68 -12.11 -21.78
N LYS A 41 -38.12 -11.08 -22.49
CA LYS A 41 -39.10 -11.21 -23.59
C LYS A 41 -38.55 -11.99 -24.78
N ALA A 42 -37.26 -11.85 -25.06
CA ALA A 42 -36.59 -12.55 -26.15
C ALA A 42 -36.47 -14.06 -25.91
N LEU A 43 -36.95 -14.58 -24.77
CA LEU A 43 -36.85 -15.99 -24.40
C LEU A 43 -35.41 -16.49 -24.51
N LEU A 44 -34.44 -15.61 -24.23
CA LEU A 44 -33.07 -16.05 -24.03
C LEU A 44 -33.13 -17.06 -22.89
N GLN A 45 -33.05 -18.34 -23.24
CA GLN A 45 -32.92 -19.37 -22.23
C GLN A 45 -31.69 -18.98 -21.41
N PRO A 46 -31.73 -19.12 -20.08
CA PRO A 46 -30.52 -18.95 -19.29
C PRO A 46 -29.47 -19.93 -19.83
N ALA A 47 -28.58 -19.44 -20.68
CA ALA A 47 -27.86 -20.30 -21.60
C ALA A 47 -26.84 -21.11 -20.80
N SER A 48 -27.03 -22.43 -20.85
CA SER A 48 -26.16 -23.48 -20.32
C SER A 48 -25.87 -23.46 -18.82
N PHE A 49 -26.28 -24.53 -18.14
CA PHE A 49 -25.57 -25.02 -16.95
C PHE A 49 -24.12 -25.30 -17.38
N VAL A 50 -23.24 -24.30 -17.31
CA VAL A 50 -21.81 -24.51 -17.50
C VAL A 50 -21.29 -25.10 -16.19
N PRO A 51 -20.82 -26.36 -16.17
CA PRO A 51 -20.12 -26.86 -15.01
C PRO A 51 -18.87 -26.02 -14.81
N ASP A 52 -18.83 -25.27 -13.72
CA ASP A 52 -17.61 -24.57 -13.32
C ASP A 52 -16.57 -25.62 -12.89
N ALA A 53 -15.67 -25.98 -13.81
CA ALA A 53 -14.61 -26.95 -13.60
C ALA A 53 -13.59 -26.48 -12.53
N SER A 54 -13.64 -25.21 -12.11
CA SER A 54 -12.77 -24.66 -11.07
C SER A 54 -13.37 -24.74 -9.66
N ALA A 55 -14.67 -25.04 -9.55
CA ALA A 55 -15.38 -25.22 -8.29
C ALA A 55 -15.62 -26.72 -8.05
N GLY A 56 -14.64 -27.39 -7.43
CA GLY A 56 -14.80 -28.76 -6.92
C GLY A 56 -16.13 -28.90 -6.18
N ASN A 57 -17.05 -29.66 -6.79
CA ASN A 57 -18.38 -30.03 -6.30
C ASN A 57 -19.38 -28.88 -6.08
N ALA A 58 -19.78 -28.21 -7.16
CA ALA A 58 -21.19 -28.01 -7.57
C ALA A 58 -21.22 -26.95 -8.68
N ALA A 59 -21.50 -27.39 -9.90
CA ALA A 59 -21.82 -26.51 -11.03
C ALA A 59 -23.02 -25.63 -10.65
N GLN A 60 -22.77 -24.40 -10.19
CA GLN A 60 -23.86 -23.44 -10.06
C GLN A 60 -24.23 -22.96 -11.46
N PRO A 61 -25.49 -23.07 -11.89
CA PRO A 61 -25.90 -22.52 -13.18
C PRO A 61 -25.71 -21.00 -13.15
N ILE A 62 -24.73 -20.54 -13.90
CA ILE A 62 -24.54 -19.12 -14.15
C ILE A 62 -25.40 -18.78 -15.36
N VAL A 63 -26.39 -17.92 -15.16
CA VAL A 63 -27.20 -17.42 -16.27
C VAL A 63 -26.38 -16.41 -17.07
N ASP A 64 -25.90 -16.89 -18.21
CA ASP A 64 -24.96 -16.17 -19.06
C ASP A 64 -25.70 -15.45 -20.19
N THR A 65 -26.03 -14.18 -19.98
CA THR A 65 -26.65 -13.30 -20.97
C THR A 65 -25.63 -12.27 -21.46
N PRO A 66 -25.80 -11.70 -22.66
CA PRO A 66 -24.90 -10.63 -23.13
C PRO A 66 -24.79 -9.46 -22.14
N ALA A 67 -25.88 -9.14 -21.44
CA ALA A 67 -25.89 -8.09 -20.43
C ALA A 67 -25.13 -8.50 -19.14
N THR A 68 -25.26 -9.73 -18.66
CA THR A 68 -24.50 -10.19 -17.47
C THR A 68 -23.01 -10.35 -17.79
N ARG A 69 -22.64 -10.79 -19.01
CA ARG A 69 -21.24 -10.80 -19.49
C ARG A 69 -20.64 -9.39 -19.49
N LEU A 70 -21.36 -8.43 -20.06
CA LEU A 70 -20.90 -7.04 -20.07
C LEU A 70 -20.73 -6.49 -18.65
N LEU A 71 -21.69 -6.73 -17.75
CA LEU A 71 -21.56 -6.32 -16.34
C LEU A 71 -20.36 -6.98 -15.68
N TYR A 72 -20.07 -8.23 -16.01
CA TYR A 72 -18.93 -8.95 -15.48
C TYR A 72 -17.58 -8.42 -16.00
N GLU A 73 -17.50 -8.14 -17.30
CA GLU A 73 -16.31 -7.51 -17.91
C GLU A 73 -16.05 -6.13 -17.30
N LEU A 74 -17.09 -5.31 -17.16
CA LEU A 74 -16.98 -3.99 -16.53
C LEU A 74 -16.56 -4.10 -15.06
N TYR A 75 -17.07 -5.09 -14.32
CA TYR A 75 -16.63 -5.40 -12.97
C TYR A 75 -15.14 -5.80 -12.93
N ARG A 76 -14.72 -6.75 -13.77
CA ARG A 76 -13.32 -7.18 -13.88
C ARG A 76 -12.39 -6.01 -14.20
N GLN A 77 -12.76 -5.17 -15.16
CA GLN A 77 -12.00 -3.98 -15.52
C GLN A 77 -11.88 -3.01 -14.35
N ALA A 78 -12.99 -2.75 -13.64
CA ALA A 78 -12.98 -1.85 -12.48
C ALA A 78 -12.07 -2.37 -11.34
N VAL A 79 -12.16 -3.67 -11.02
CA VAL A 79 -11.28 -4.29 -10.02
C VAL A 79 -9.82 -4.30 -10.49
N ALA A 80 -9.56 -4.60 -11.76
CA ALA A 80 -8.20 -4.61 -12.31
C ALA A 80 -7.55 -3.22 -12.25
N VAL A 81 -8.31 -2.15 -12.54
CA VAL A 81 -7.81 -0.77 -12.44
C VAL A 81 -7.42 -0.43 -11.00
N GLU A 82 -8.28 -0.73 -10.01
CA GLU A 82 -7.93 -0.51 -8.59
C GLU A 82 -6.73 -1.36 -8.18
N GLY A 83 -6.66 -2.62 -8.61
CA GLY A 83 -5.52 -3.49 -8.35
C GLY A 83 -4.20 -2.96 -8.92
N MET A 84 -4.22 -2.44 -10.15
CA MET A 84 -3.03 -1.81 -10.76
C MET A 84 -2.60 -0.56 -10.00
N GLU A 85 -3.54 0.31 -9.61
CA GLU A 85 -3.24 1.47 -8.77
C GLU A 85 -2.64 1.07 -7.42
N GLN A 86 -3.19 0.02 -6.79
CA GLN A 86 -2.68 -0.51 -5.53
C GLN A 86 -1.24 -1.00 -5.69
N VAL A 87 -0.95 -1.81 -6.72
CA VAL A 87 0.40 -2.33 -6.98
C VAL A 87 1.40 -1.20 -7.17
N ALA A 88 1.07 -0.19 -7.98
CA ALA A 88 1.94 0.97 -8.20
C ALA A 88 2.22 1.71 -6.88
N ARG A 89 1.19 1.96 -6.06
CA ARG A 89 1.35 2.62 -4.75
C ARG A 89 2.17 1.78 -3.75
N TRP A 90 1.95 0.47 -3.73
CA TRP A 90 2.74 -0.47 -2.92
C TRP A 90 4.21 -0.47 -3.31
N SER A 91 4.51 -0.48 -4.62
CA SER A 91 5.90 -0.44 -5.10
C SER A 91 6.61 0.85 -4.69
N LEU A 92 5.92 1.99 -4.68
CA LEU A 92 6.48 3.27 -4.24
C LEU A 92 6.82 3.22 -2.74
N LEU A 93 5.89 2.78 -1.89
CA LEU A 93 6.13 2.65 -0.45
C LEU A 93 7.21 1.62 -0.13
N ALA A 94 7.29 0.53 -0.90
CA ALA A 94 8.35 -0.47 -0.76
C ALA A 94 9.72 0.11 -1.13
N SER A 95 9.80 0.90 -2.21
CA SER A 95 11.02 1.61 -2.61
C SER A 95 11.46 2.60 -1.52
N GLU A 96 10.56 3.48 -1.06
CA GLU A 96 10.84 4.45 0.01
C GLU A 96 11.32 3.76 1.30
N ARG A 97 10.66 2.64 1.67
CA ARG A 97 11.07 1.84 2.83
C ARG A 97 12.46 1.24 2.65
N THR A 98 12.78 0.75 1.45
CA THR A 98 14.08 0.13 1.16
C THR A 98 15.20 1.16 1.25
N SER A 99 14.98 2.35 0.68
CA SER A 99 15.89 3.49 0.83
C SER A 99 16.08 3.89 2.30
N ALA A 100 14.99 3.99 3.07
CA ALA A 100 15.08 4.32 4.49
C ALA A 100 15.79 3.25 5.33
N ILE A 101 15.66 1.96 5.00
CA ILE A 101 16.41 0.87 5.63
C ILE A 101 17.91 1.01 5.34
N ALA A 102 18.28 1.32 4.10
CA ALA A 102 19.67 1.57 3.74
C ALA A 102 20.24 2.80 4.47
N GLU A 103 19.45 3.88 4.59
CA GLU A 103 19.82 5.06 5.39
C GLU A 103 19.99 4.73 6.87
N LEU A 104 19.11 3.89 7.44
CA LEU A 104 19.20 3.44 8.83
C LEU A 104 20.48 2.62 9.06
N ALA A 105 20.80 1.69 8.15
CA ALA A 105 22.04 0.90 8.22
C ALA A 105 23.27 1.81 8.17
N ASN A 106 23.35 2.70 7.19
CA ASN A 106 24.45 3.67 7.06
C ASN A 106 24.56 4.60 8.29
N ALA A 107 23.44 5.03 8.87
CA ALA A 107 23.44 5.85 10.08
C ALA A 107 23.89 5.07 11.31
N SER A 108 23.54 3.78 11.39
CA SER A 108 23.98 2.87 12.46
C SER A 108 25.49 2.62 12.39
N ASP A 109 26.03 2.36 11.19
CA ASP A 109 27.47 2.16 11.00
C ASP A 109 28.25 3.43 11.35
N ARG A 110 27.79 4.60 10.89
CA ARG A 110 28.40 5.89 11.26
C ARG A 110 28.34 6.16 12.76
N LEU A 111 27.23 5.84 13.41
CA LEU A 111 27.12 6.00 14.86
C LEU A 111 28.11 5.09 15.60
N HIS A 112 28.31 3.87 15.10
CA HIS A 112 29.29 2.94 15.64
C HIS A 112 30.71 3.48 15.50
N ASP A 113 31.08 3.97 14.31
CA ASP A 113 32.39 4.58 14.06
C ASP A 113 32.60 5.83 14.94
N ASP A 114 31.59 6.70 15.04
CA ASP A 114 31.64 7.90 15.90
C ASP A 114 31.76 7.55 17.38
N ASP A 115 31.11 6.47 17.84
CA ASP A 115 31.24 5.95 19.21
C ASP A 115 32.66 5.40 19.46
N GLN A 116 33.26 4.73 18.48
CA GLN A 116 34.66 4.28 18.56
C GLN A 116 35.62 5.47 18.62
N VAL A 117 35.47 6.45 17.73
CA VAL A 117 36.29 7.67 17.72
C VAL A 117 36.14 8.43 19.04
N LEU A 118 34.91 8.56 19.56
CA LEU A 118 34.70 9.20 20.86
C LEU A 118 35.37 8.41 21.98
N ALA A 119 35.26 7.08 21.98
CA ALA A 119 35.92 6.24 22.98
C ALA A 119 37.45 6.35 22.91
N GLU A 120 38.03 6.48 21.71
CA GLU A 120 39.45 6.74 21.53
C GLU A 120 39.86 8.12 22.03
N VAL A 121 39.10 9.16 21.68
CA VAL A 121 39.32 10.50 22.21
C VAL A 121 39.22 10.50 23.73
N GLU A 122 38.29 9.75 24.33
CA GLU A 122 38.11 9.67 25.78
C GLU A 122 39.24 8.96 26.54
N LYS A 123 40.20 8.30 25.86
CA LYS A 123 41.42 7.74 26.49
C LYS A 123 42.34 8.81 27.07
N GLY A 124 42.14 10.08 26.71
CA GLY A 124 42.89 11.22 27.25
C GLY A 124 44.00 11.70 26.30
N PRO A 125 44.53 12.91 26.55
CA PRO A 125 45.61 13.47 25.75
C PRO A 125 46.93 12.72 25.98
N ASP A 126 47.66 12.48 24.89
CA ASP A 126 49.04 11.99 24.94
C ASP A 126 49.98 13.14 25.35
N TYR A 127 50.41 13.13 26.62
CA TYR A 127 51.34 14.12 27.18
C TYR A 127 52.82 13.87 26.82
N GLU A 128 53.15 12.77 26.13
CA GLU A 128 54.52 12.43 25.74
C GLU A 128 54.85 12.85 24.29
N ARG A 129 53.85 13.08 23.44
CA ARG A 129 54.03 13.50 22.04
C ARG A 129 54.56 14.94 21.86
N ILE A 130 55.85 15.12 21.58
CA ILE A 130 56.48 16.43 21.34
C ILE A 130 56.47 16.80 19.85
N THR A 131 55.98 18.01 19.51
CA THR A 131 56.03 18.55 18.15
C THR A 131 57.31 19.35 17.87
N LEU A 132 57.70 19.46 16.60
CA LEU A 132 58.83 20.30 16.18
C LEU A 132 58.61 21.77 16.61
N GLY A 133 59.58 22.36 17.29
CA GLY A 133 59.52 23.73 17.82
C GLY A 133 58.99 23.87 19.24
N GLU A 134 58.68 22.77 19.92
CA GLU A 134 58.19 22.79 21.31
C GLU A 134 59.26 22.66 22.39
N LYS A 135 60.49 22.28 22.05
CA LYS A 135 61.53 21.98 23.04
C LYS A 135 61.91 23.16 23.96
N ASP A 136 61.68 24.39 23.53
CA ASP A 136 62.13 25.60 24.22
C ASP A 136 61.05 26.26 25.08
N ARG A 137 59.84 25.69 25.14
CA ARG A 137 58.72 26.26 25.91
C ARG A 137 58.49 25.49 27.23
N PRO A 138 57.90 26.14 28.26
CA PRO A 138 57.58 25.48 29.52
C PRO A 138 56.56 24.34 29.33
N GLU A 139 56.73 23.23 30.06
CA GLU A 139 55.82 22.08 30.02
C GLU A 139 54.34 22.45 30.21
N GLU A 140 54.06 23.44 31.06
CA GLU A 140 52.70 23.92 31.34
C GLU A 140 51.98 24.42 30.08
N VAL A 141 52.72 25.07 29.17
CA VAL A 141 52.17 25.59 27.90
C VAL A 141 51.80 24.44 26.97
N HIS A 142 52.62 23.38 26.94
CA HIS A 142 52.34 22.18 26.14
C HIS A 142 51.13 21.41 26.67
N ARG A 143 51.04 21.23 27.99
CA ARG A 143 49.90 20.58 28.64
C ARG A 143 48.61 21.35 28.36
N ALA A 144 48.62 22.68 28.53
CA ALA A 144 47.46 23.53 28.28
C ALA A 144 46.99 23.47 26.81
N ARG A 145 47.91 23.49 25.84
CA ARG A 145 47.56 23.34 24.42
C ARG A 145 46.92 21.98 24.14
N ARG A 146 47.54 20.88 24.59
CA ARG A 146 47.02 19.52 24.36
C ARG A 146 45.67 19.30 25.02
N GLN A 147 45.46 19.90 26.19
CA GLN A 147 44.15 19.90 26.84
C GLN A 147 43.10 20.59 25.97
N ARG A 148 43.41 21.73 25.36
CA ARG A 148 42.51 22.43 24.43
C ARG A 148 42.24 21.59 23.16
N GLU A 149 43.27 21.04 22.54
CA GLU A 149 43.13 20.17 21.36
C GLU A 149 42.25 18.94 21.66
N PHE A 150 42.43 18.33 22.83
CA PHE A 150 41.59 17.24 23.33
C PHE A 150 40.14 17.68 23.54
N GLU A 151 39.90 18.82 24.19
CA GLU A 151 38.57 19.36 24.43
C GLU A 151 37.84 19.67 23.12
N GLU A 152 38.55 20.24 22.14
CA GLU A 152 38.02 20.50 20.80
C GLU A 152 37.66 19.20 20.07
N ALA A 153 38.58 18.23 20.02
CA ALA A 153 38.32 16.93 19.42
C ALA A 153 37.10 16.24 20.06
N ARG A 154 37.01 16.26 21.39
CA ARG A 154 35.88 15.70 22.14
C ARG A 154 34.57 16.40 21.81
N GLN A 155 34.57 17.72 21.66
CA GLN A 155 33.38 18.45 21.25
C GLN A 155 32.94 18.10 19.83
N ILE A 156 33.87 17.97 18.89
CA ILE A 156 33.60 17.58 17.50
C ILE A 156 32.97 16.19 17.46
N SER A 157 33.58 15.19 18.10
CA SER A 157 33.07 13.81 18.13
C SER A 157 31.70 13.71 18.81
N ARG A 158 31.45 14.47 19.88
CA ARG A 158 30.13 14.54 20.52
C ARG A 158 29.05 15.12 19.60
N ARG A 159 29.39 16.09 18.75
CA ARG A 159 28.46 16.65 17.76
C ARG A 159 28.16 15.63 16.66
N ALA A 160 29.20 15.01 16.10
CA ALA A 160 29.06 13.96 15.09
C ALA A 160 28.12 12.83 15.56
N ARG A 161 28.37 12.30 16.77
CA ARG A 161 27.50 11.29 17.40
C ARG A 161 26.04 11.75 17.52
N ARG A 162 25.79 12.98 17.97
CA ARG A 162 24.43 13.52 18.08
C ARG A 162 23.74 13.60 16.72
N ASP A 163 24.45 14.04 15.70
CA ASP A 163 23.93 14.13 14.34
C ASP A 163 23.63 12.73 13.77
N ALA A 164 24.50 11.75 14.02
CA ALA A 164 24.27 10.35 13.67
C ALA A 164 23.02 9.78 14.38
N CYS A 165 22.85 10.00 15.69
CA CYS A 165 21.64 9.61 16.41
C CYS A 165 20.37 10.26 15.84
N GLN A 166 20.42 11.55 15.48
CA GLN A 166 19.28 12.22 14.86
C GLN A 166 18.93 11.63 13.50
N ASN A 167 19.92 11.30 12.68
CA ASN A 167 19.71 10.69 11.37
C ASN A 167 19.12 9.29 11.49
N LEU A 168 19.60 8.48 12.45
CA LEU A 168 19.03 7.17 12.76
C LEU A 168 17.55 7.29 13.18
N ALA A 169 17.24 8.23 14.08
CA ALA A 169 15.86 8.46 14.52
C ALA A 169 14.94 8.92 13.38
N LYS A 170 15.45 9.75 12.46
CA LYS A 170 14.71 10.17 11.26
C LYS A 170 14.40 8.99 10.34
N ALA A 171 15.41 8.15 10.05
CA ALA A 171 15.22 6.97 9.20
C ALA A 171 14.21 5.98 9.79
N ASP A 172 14.29 5.72 11.11
CA ASP A 172 13.32 4.87 11.82
C ASP A 172 11.90 5.44 11.78
N ALA A 173 11.75 6.76 11.95
CA ALA A 173 10.46 7.43 11.84
C ALA A 173 9.84 7.28 10.43
N ILE A 174 10.65 7.40 9.37
CA ILE A 174 10.21 7.19 7.98
C ILE A 174 9.74 5.74 7.77
N ILE A 175 10.49 4.75 8.27
CA ILE A 175 10.12 3.33 8.18
C ILE A 175 8.76 3.09 8.85
N LYS A 176 8.57 3.57 10.08
CA LYS A 176 7.31 3.46 10.82
C LYS A 176 6.15 4.15 10.09
N GLN A 177 6.39 5.35 9.56
CA GLN A 177 5.38 6.08 8.79
C GLN A 177 4.96 5.34 7.51
N ASN A 178 5.91 4.69 6.84
CA ASN A 178 5.62 3.89 5.66
C ASN A 178 4.84 2.61 5.99
N GLN A 179 5.11 1.97 7.13
CA GLN A 179 4.29 0.84 7.60
C GLN A 179 2.83 1.25 7.83
N VAL A 180 2.59 2.34 8.59
CA VAL A 180 1.23 2.88 8.80
C VAL A 180 0.56 3.23 7.46
N SER A 181 1.33 3.77 6.51
CA SER A 181 0.82 4.09 5.17
C SER A 181 0.43 2.83 4.38
N GLN A 182 1.18 1.73 4.50
CA GLN A 182 0.88 0.45 3.86
C GLN A 182 -0.42 -0.15 4.42
N ASP A 183 -0.58 -0.17 5.74
CA ASP A 183 -1.79 -0.69 6.39
C ASP A 183 -3.03 0.12 5.99
N SER A 184 -2.91 1.45 5.98
CA SER A 184 -3.98 2.35 5.52
C SER A 184 -4.34 2.12 4.06
N LEU A 185 -3.34 1.93 3.20
CA LEU A 185 -3.54 1.67 1.77
C LEU A 185 -4.28 0.35 1.54
N GLN A 186 -3.94 -0.69 2.30
CA GLN A 186 -4.63 -1.98 2.23
C GLN A 186 -6.11 -1.84 2.61
N CYS A 187 -6.39 -1.22 3.76
CA CYS A 187 -7.76 -1.00 4.21
C CYS A 187 -8.59 -0.18 3.21
N VAL A 188 -8.02 0.89 2.65
CA VAL A 188 -8.69 1.71 1.64
C VAL A 188 -8.97 0.90 0.36
N SER A 189 -8.04 0.05 -0.06
CA SER A 189 -8.21 -0.79 -1.25
C SER A 189 -9.34 -1.79 -1.07
N GLU A 190 -9.35 -2.53 0.04
CA GLU A 190 -10.39 -3.49 0.39
C GLU A 190 -11.79 -2.83 0.39
N LEU A 191 -11.89 -1.62 0.97
CA LEU A 191 -13.14 -0.86 0.98
C LEU A 191 -13.59 -0.42 -0.43
N ARG A 192 -12.66 -0.10 -1.33
CA ARG A 192 -12.97 0.28 -2.71
C ARG A 192 -13.44 -0.93 -3.52
N GLU A 193 -12.74 -2.06 -3.39
CA GLU A 193 -13.15 -3.32 -4.01
C GLU A 193 -14.54 -3.75 -3.56
N GLN A 194 -14.82 -3.68 -2.24
CA GLN A 194 -16.16 -3.94 -1.70
C GLN A 194 -17.23 -3.00 -2.29
N ARG A 195 -16.91 -1.72 -2.52
CA ARG A 195 -17.84 -0.76 -3.14
C ARG A 195 -18.09 -1.05 -4.61
N ILE A 196 -17.05 -1.44 -5.36
CA ILE A 196 -17.16 -1.89 -6.75
C ILE A 196 -18.06 -3.13 -6.79
N HIS A 197 -17.76 -4.11 -5.95
CA HIS A 197 -18.55 -5.32 -5.83
C HIS A 197 -20.03 -5.01 -5.56
N ALA A 198 -20.33 -4.28 -4.49
CA ALA A 198 -21.69 -3.90 -4.12
C ALA A 198 -22.39 -3.05 -5.20
N HIS A 199 -21.66 -2.26 -5.98
CA HIS A 199 -22.24 -1.52 -7.11
C HIS A 199 -22.68 -2.46 -8.22
N TYR A 200 -21.80 -3.34 -8.69
CA TYR A 200 -22.10 -4.25 -9.78
C TYR A 200 -23.11 -5.33 -9.37
N GLU A 201 -23.14 -5.75 -8.10
CA GLU A 201 -24.18 -6.62 -7.57
C GLU A 201 -25.58 -5.98 -7.65
N ARG A 202 -25.69 -4.69 -7.30
CA ARG A 202 -26.96 -3.95 -7.41
C ARG A 202 -27.43 -3.84 -8.87
N ARG A 203 -26.49 -3.65 -9.79
CA ARG A 203 -26.78 -3.63 -11.24
C ARG A 203 -27.27 -4.99 -11.73
N ALA A 204 -26.53 -6.05 -11.42
CA ALA A 204 -26.89 -7.43 -11.75
C ALA A 204 -28.26 -7.81 -11.17
N ALA A 205 -28.54 -7.43 -9.91
CA ALA A 205 -29.83 -7.67 -9.27
C ALA A 205 -31.01 -6.97 -9.97
N THR A 206 -30.80 -5.71 -10.38
CA THR A 206 -31.84 -4.89 -11.03
C THR A 206 -32.14 -5.41 -12.44
N TYR A 207 -31.09 -5.77 -13.17
CA TYR A 207 -31.20 -6.51 -14.42
C TYR A 207 -31.98 -7.81 -14.22
N TRP A 208 -31.56 -8.64 -13.27
CA TRP A 208 -32.11 -9.97 -13.00
C TRP A 208 -33.60 -9.94 -12.69
N ARG A 209 -34.01 -9.06 -11.77
CA ARG A 209 -35.42 -8.87 -11.41
C ARG A 209 -36.28 -8.56 -12.64
N SER A 210 -35.78 -7.69 -13.51
CA SER A 210 -36.51 -7.27 -14.71
C SER A 210 -36.54 -8.35 -15.78
N PHE A 211 -35.48 -9.16 -15.86
CA PHE A 211 -35.38 -10.33 -16.73
C PHE A 211 -36.40 -11.41 -16.35
N VAL A 212 -36.44 -11.82 -15.08
CA VAL A 212 -37.39 -12.81 -14.56
C VAL A 212 -38.83 -12.34 -14.76
N GLN A 213 -39.16 -11.11 -14.36
CA GLN A 213 -40.52 -10.58 -14.47
C GLN A 213 -41.04 -10.53 -15.91
N ALA A 214 -40.16 -10.30 -16.89
CA ALA A 214 -40.53 -10.16 -18.29
C ALA A 214 -40.56 -11.49 -19.06
N SER A 215 -40.06 -12.59 -18.47
CA SER A 215 -40.08 -13.90 -19.10
C SER A 215 -41.51 -14.42 -19.22
N PRO A 216 -41.97 -14.90 -20.39
CA PRO A 216 -43.31 -15.47 -20.52
C PRO A 216 -43.38 -16.96 -20.10
N ASN A 217 -42.26 -17.60 -19.76
CA ASN A 217 -42.21 -19.02 -19.37
C ASN A 217 -42.11 -19.17 -17.84
N GLU A 218 -43.20 -19.59 -17.19
CA GLU A 218 -43.26 -19.76 -15.72
C GLU A 218 -42.20 -20.74 -15.19
N LYS A 219 -41.92 -21.84 -15.89
CA LYS A 219 -40.88 -22.81 -15.50
C LYS A 219 -39.48 -22.20 -15.58
N ALA A 220 -39.24 -21.30 -16.55
CA ALA A 220 -37.99 -20.56 -16.64
C ALA A 220 -37.87 -19.51 -15.54
N LYS A 221 -38.97 -18.84 -15.15
CA LYS A 221 -38.99 -17.93 -14.00
C LYS A 221 -38.60 -18.64 -12.72
N GLU A 222 -39.22 -19.78 -12.41
CA GLU A 222 -38.91 -20.57 -11.21
C GLU A 222 -37.43 -20.98 -11.15
N LEU A 223 -36.84 -21.37 -12.28
CA LEU A 223 -35.41 -21.69 -12.36
C LEU A 223 -34.54 -20.45 -12.17
N CYS A 224 -34.91 -19.32 -12.77
CA CYS A 224 -34.15 -18.08 -12.63
C CYS A 224 -34.27 -17.47 -11.21
N GLU A 225 -35.39 -17.65 -10.52
CA GLU A 225 -35.54 -17.24 -9.13
C GLU A 225 -34.65 -18.07 -8.19
N LYS A 226 -34.51 -19.37 -8.47
CA LYS A 226 -33.61 -20.28 -7.73
C LYS A 226 -32.13 -19.96 -7.98
N PHE A 227 -31.78 -19.48 -9.18
CA PHE A 227 -30.40 -19.28 -9.60
C PHE A 227 -30.13 -17.82 -9.95
N ARG A 228 -29.83 -17.02 -8.92
CA ARG A 228 -29.46 -15.61 -9.09
C ARG A 228 -28.01 -15.50 -9.54
N PRO A 229 -27.69 -14.71 -10.58
CA PRO A 229 -26.30 -14.43 -10.94
C PRO A 229 -25.61 -13.68 -9.80
N GLY A 230 -24.62 -14.33 -9.18
CA GLY A 230 -23.64 -13.68 -8.34
C GLY A 230 -22.48 -13.17 -9.19
N LEU A 231 -21.87 -12.05 -8.80
CA LEU A 231 -20.54 -11.74 -9.31
C LEU A 231 -19.57 -12.79 -8.76
N PRO A 232 -18.60 -13.28 -9.53
CA PRO A 232 -17.58 -14.15 -8.98
C PRO A 232 -16.78 -13.33 -7.97
N GLY A 233 -16.90 -13.70 -6.70
CA GLY A 233 -16.36 -12.90 -5.60
C GLY A 233 -16.46 -13.53 -4.22
N GLU A 234 -17.45 -14.37 -3.92
CA GLU A 234 -17.55 -14.92 -2.55
C GLU A 234 -16.57 -16.07 -2.26
N ARG A 235 -15.92 -16.68 -3.26
CA ARG A 235 -14.93 -17.77 -3.06
C ARG A 235 -13.46 -17.41 -3.27
N MET A 236 -13.14 -16.18 -3.67
CA MET A 236 -11.75 -15.71 -3.54
C MET A 236 -11.53 -15.28 -2.09
N ARG A 237 -11.32 -16.31 -1.27
CA ARG A 237 -10.91 -16.18 0.13
C ARG A 237 -9.86 -15.08 0.28
N LEU A 238 -10.05 -14.34 1.35
CA LEU A 238 -9.09 -13.54 2.12
C LEU A 238 -7.84 -14.35 2.56
N SER A 239 -7.22 -15.14 1.69
CA SER A 239 -6.12 -16.04 2.05
C SER A 239 -5.11 -16.16 0.91
N ALA A 240 -4.45 -15.07 0.61
CA ALA A 240 -2.99 -15.11 0.63
C ALA A 240 -2.56 -13.83 1.35
N PRO A 241 -2.01 -13.88 2.57
CA PRO A 241 -1.12 -12.80 2.94
C PRO A 241 -0.12 -12.67 1.79
N MET A 242 -0.06 -11.50 1.16
CA MET A 242 1.07 -11.14 0.31
C MET A 242 2.32 -11.60 1.07
N PRO A 243 3.23 -12.36 0.44
CA PRO A 243 4.36 -12.93 1.16
C PRO A 243 5.02 -11.80 1.91
N SER A 244 4.91 -11.84 3.25
CA SER A 244 5.71 -10.98 4.11
C SER A 244 7.12 -11.11 3.58
N PRO A 245 7.79 -10.02 3.19
CA PRO A 245 9.18 -10.12 2.77
C PRO A 245 9.87 -10.86 3.89
N LYS A 246 10.31 -12.10 3.61
CA LYS A 246 10.99 -12.94 4.58
C LYS A 246 12.00 -12.02 5.23
N ARG A 247 11.93 -11.85 6.55
CA ARG A 247 13.04 -11.26 7.29
C ARG A 247 14.25 -12.07 6.84
N ALA A 248 15.09 -11.48 6.00
CA ALA A 248 16.47 -11.89 5.91
C ALA A 248 17.04 -11.51 7.28
N THR A 249 16.86 -12.41 8.25
CA THR A 249 17.70 -12.38 9.44
C THR A 249 19.09 -12.81 8.99
N PRO A 250 20.14 -12.13 9.50
CA PRO A 250 21.53 -12.41 9.18
C PRO A 250 21.95 -13.83 9.55
#